data_AF-A0A670ZNQ1-F1
#
_entry.id   AF-A0A670ZNQ1-F1
#
_cell.length_a   1.000
_cell.length_b   1.000
_cell.length_c   1.000
_cell.angle_alpha   90.00
_cell.angle_beta   90.00
_cell.angle_gamma   90.00
#
_symmetry.space_group_name_H-M   'P 1'
#
loop_
_entity.id
_entity.type
_entity.pdbx_description
1 polymer ?
#
loop_
_entity_poly.entity_id
_entity_poly.type
_entity_poly.pdbx_seq_one_letter_code
_entity_poly.pdbx_strand_id
1 'polypeptide(L)'
;MEQGDACLDVSDIELATPKKLNEKLLLAEFPYLEIGDTEKYKRMDTYPSRRVIYIHIYVLPWGSYIEYLCTWNKYIDNENVLPITYEEIKENSALGAKKISTFFELNLNEEDFQGVAERSTFKVMKEKSKTTHGEAGEALFRKGGVSDWKTLFSEANNKEMDTVFKERLEGTKVGKLINYDHYCKA
;
A
#
# COMPACT_ATOMS: atom_id res chain seq x y z
N MET A 1 15.79 -39.98 -18.14
CA MET A 1 16.07 -38.93 -19.13
C MET A 1 15.05 -39.17 -20.25
N GLU A 2 14.05 -38.35 -20.49
CA GLU A 2 13.76 -36.97 -20.09
C GLU A 2 12.26 -36.88 -19.72
N GLN A 3 11.95 -36.10 -18.70
CA GLN A 3 10.59 -35.71 -18.35
C GLN A 3 10.12 -34.69 -19.37
N GLY A 4 8.95 -34.92 -19.97
CA GLY A 4 8.28 -33.94 -20.80
C GLY A 4 7.67 -32.86 -19.91
N ASP A 5 8.17 -31.63 -20.06
CA ASP A 5 7.56 -30.43 -19.50
C ASP A 5 6.22 -30.18 -20.21
N ALA A 6 5.13 -30.56 -19.55
CA ALA A 6 3.79 -30.12 -19.90
C ALA A 6 3.63 -28.69 -19.39
N CYS A 7 3.71 -27.72 -20.31
CA CYS A 7 3.20 -26.37 -20.06
C CYS A 7 1.73 -26.50 -19.66
N LEU A 8 1.39 -26.07 -18.44
CA LEU A 8 0.00 -25.94 -18.02
C LEU A 8 -0.63 -24.80 -18.81
N ASP A 9 -1.61 -25.16 -19.64
CA ASP A 9 -2.46 -24.24 -20.38
C ASP A 9 -3.20 -23.34 -19.37
N VAL A 10 -3.08 -22.03 -19.55
CA VAL A 10 -3.59 -21.00 -18.63
C VAL A 10 -5.12 -20.83 -18.76
N SER A 11 -5.76 -21.71 -19.53
CA SER A 11 -7.20 -21.72 -19.83
C SER A 11 -8.07 -22.29 -18.70
N ASP A 12 -7.48 -23.00 -17.71
CA ASP A 12 -8.24 -23.70 -16.65
C ASP A 12 -8.28 -22.97 -15.29
N ILE A 13 -7.83 -21.71 -15.21
CA ILE A 13 -8.08 -20.89 -14.00
C ILE A 13 -9.50 -20.32 -14.10
N GLU A 14 -10.48 -21.04 -13.56
CA GLU A 14 -11.79 -20.47 -13.22
C GLU A 14 -11.60 -19.42 -12.10
N LEU A 15 -11.19 -18.22 -12.50
CA LEU A 15 -11.28 -17.01 -11.71
C LEU A 15 -12.76 -16.76 -11.42
N ALA A 16 -13.13 -16.88 -10.14
CA ALA A 16 -14.46 -16.53 -9.64
C ALA A 16 -14.87 -15.15 -10.19
N THR A 17 -15.84 -15.13 -11.09
CA THR A 17 -16.33 -13.92 -11.73
C THR A 17 -17.05 -13.07 -10.68
N PRO A 18 -16.57 -11.84 -10.36
CA PRO A 18 -17.26 -10.97 -9.43
C PRO A 18 -18.53 -10.45 -10.11
N LYS A 19 -19.67 -11.08 -9.82
CA LYS A 19 -20.92 -10.91 -10.57
C LYS A 19 -21.61 -9.54 -10.44
N LYS A 20 -20.94 -8.50 -9.93
CA LYS A 20 -21.43 -7.10 -9.91
C LYS A 20 -20.30 -6.06 -9.92
N LEU A 21 -19.18 -6.31 -10.60
CA LEU A 21 -18.23 -5.24 -10.89
C LEU A 21 -18.51 -4.70 -12.29
N ASN A 22 -18.95 -3.45 -12.37
CA ASN A 22 -19.25 -2.70 -13.60
C ASN A 22 -18.18 -2.97 -14.69
N GLU A 23 -18.59 -3.36 -15.89
CA GLU A 23 -17.68 -3.63 -17.03
C GLU A 23 -16.78 -2.43 -17.38
N LYS A 24 -17.17 -1.19 -17.06
CA LYS A 24 -16.27 -0.02 -17.19
C LYS A 24 -15.10 -0.02 -16.22
N LEU A 25 -15.22 -0.68 -15.06
CA LEU A 25 -14.11 -0.88 -14.10
C LEU A 25 -13.16 -2.00 -14.56
N LEU A 26 -13.64 -2.95 -15.38
CA LEU A 26 -12.82 -4.06 -15.90
C LEU A 26 -11.96 -3.64 -17.12
N LEU A 27 -12.40 -2.64 -17.88
CA LEU A 27 -11.67 -2.10 -19.04
C LEU A 27 -10.72 -0.93 -18.69
N ALA A 28 -10.79 -0.41 -17.47
CA ALA A 28 -9.77 0.48 -16.94
C ALA A 28 -8.69 -0.41 -16.32
N GLU A 29 -7.47 -0.37 -16.89
CA GLU A 29 -6.28 -0.99 -16.32
C GLU A 29 -6.29 -0.90 -14.78
N PHE A 30 -6.10 -2.05 -14.13
CA PHE A 30 -6.06 -2.22 -12.68
C PHE A 30 -5.38 -1.03 -11.96
N PRO A 31 -5.92 -0.56 -10.81
CA PRO A 31 -5.54 0.71 -10.20
C PRO A 31 -4.25 0.62 -9.37
N TYR A 32 -3.23 -0.10 -9.83
CA TYR A 32 -1.90 -0.07 -9.23
C TYR A 32 -1.00 0.85 -10.03
N LEU A 33 -0.50 1.88 -9.36
CA LEU A 33 0.37 2.88 -9.95
C LEU A 33 1.78 2.67 -9.38
N GLU A 34 2.68 2.09 -10.18
CA GLU A 34 4.07 1.87 -9.77
C GLU A 34 4.79 3.21 -9.51
N ILE A 35 5.38 3.41 -8.33
CA ILE A 35 5.97 4.68 -7.89
C ILE A 35 7.38 4.85 -8.46
N GLY A 36 7.72 6.05 -8.96
CA GLY A 36 9.10 6.33 -9.37
C GLY A 36 9.40 7.47 -10.37
N ASP A 37 8.40 7.99 -11.10
CA ASP A 37 8.62 9.00 -12.14
C ASP A 37 8.22 10.41 -11.66
N THR A 38 9.14 11.38 -11.72
CA THR A 38 8.91 12.79 -11.34
C THR A 38 8.05 13.55 -12.35
N GLU A 39 7.96 13.12 -13.59
CA GLU A 39 7.04 13.70 -14.60
C GLU A 39 5.61 13.18 -14.45
N LYS A 40 5.37 12.25 -13.51
CA LYS A 40 4.08 11.62 -13.24
C LYS A 40 3.11 12.51 -12.46
N TYR A 41 3.63 13.40 -11.61
CA TYR A 41 2.82 14.31 -10.81
C TYR A 41 2.04 15.30 -11.69
N LYS A 42 2.63 15.74 -12.81
CA LYS A 42 1.96 16.57 -13.82
C LYS A 42 0.84 15.83 -14.54
N ARG A 43 0.95 14.51 -14.68
CA ARG A 43 -0.08 13.66 -15.33
C ARG A 43 -1.26 13.40 -14.40
N MET A 44 -1.06 13.53 -13.08
CA MET A 44 -2.10 13.32 -12.06
C MET A 44 -3.24 14.33 -12.19
N ASP A 45 -2.94 15.56 -12.60
CA ASP A 45 -3.93 16.62 -12.87
C ASP A 45 -4.77 16.38 -14.14
N THR A 46 -4.35 15.47 -15.03
CA THR A 46 -5.03 15.17 -16.30
C THR A 46 -5.85 13.88 -16.28
N TYR A 47 -5.85 13.10 -15.20
CA TYR A 47 -6.57 11.82 -15.17
C TYR A 47 -8.00 11.97 -14.61
N PRO A 48 -9.01 11.33 -15.23
CA PRO A 48 -10.41 11.52 -14.87
C PRO A 48 -10.92 10.71 -13.67
N SER A 49 -10.09 9.87 -13.02
CA SER A 49 -10.55 8.90 -12.00
C SER A 49 -9.68 8.88 -10.73
N ARG A 50 -10.33 8.73 -9.57
CA ARG A 50 -9.72 8.58 -8.23
C ARG A 50 -8.87 7.31 -8.13
N ARG A 51 -7.80 7.27 -7.29
CA ARG A 51 -6.91 6.09 -7.09
C ARG A 51 -6.34 6.01 -5.66
N VAL A 52 -5.94 4.80 -5.21
CA VAL A 52 -5.29 4.51 -3.90
C VAL A 52 -3.80 4.25 -4.08
N ILE A 53 -2.98 4.77 -3.17
CA ILE A 53 -1.52 4.65 -3.21
C ILE A 53 -1.06 3.58 -2.22
N TYR A 54 -0.30 2.59 -2.71
CA TYR A 54 0.31 1.53 -1.89
C TYR A 54 1.83 1.68 -1.91
N ILE A 55 2.46 1.71 -0.74
CA ILE A 55 3.91 1.93 -0.59
C ILE A 55 4.56 0.59 -0.25
N HIS A 56 5.41 0.05 -1.14
CA HIS A 56 6.27 -1.09 -0.83
C HIS A 56 7.73 -0.63 -0.84
N ILE A 57 8.40 -0.67 0.31
CA ILE A 57 9.79 -0.23 0.48
C ILE A 57 10.73 -1.40 0.16
N TYR A 58 11.49 -1.26 -0.93
CA TYR A 58 12.80 -1.89 -1.07
C TYR A 58 13.75 -0.84 -1.63
N VAL A 59 14.92 -0.72 -0.97
CA VAL A 59 16.10 0.14 -1.27
C VAL A 59 15.95 0.98 -2.54
N LEU A 60 15.75 2.29 -2.39
CA LEU A 60 15.21 3.18 -3.44
C LEU A 60 16.24 3.51 -4.54
N PRO A 61 16.11 2.99 -5.78
CA PRO A 61 16.57 3.71 -6.98
C PRO A 61 15.73 4.98 -7.26
N TRP A 62 14.86 5.38 -6.33
CA TRP A 62 13.77 6.35 -6.50
C TRP A 62 13.87 7.60 -5.61
N GLY A 63 15.03 7.85 -4.98
CA GLY A 63 15.31 9.08 -4.23
C GLY A 63 15.09 9.02 -2.71
N SER A 64 14.98 10.19 -2.06
CA SER A 64 14.83 10.31 -0.60
C SER A 64 13.36 10.17 -0.14
N TYR A 65 13.12 9.27 0.81
CA TYR A 65 11.78 9.07 1.41
C TYR A 65 11.23 10.34 2.07
N ILE A 66 12.09 11.13 2.73
CA ILE A 66 11.67 12.36 3.40
C ILE A 66 11.27 13.44 2.38
N GLU A 67 11.98 13.53 1.26
CA GLU A 67 11.62 14.44 0.17
C GLU A 67 10.31 14.04 -0.51
N TYR A 68 10.09 12.74 -0.68
CA TYR A 68 8.82 12.20 -1.15
C TYR A 68 7.67 12.63 -0.23
N LEU A 69 7.80 12.45 1.09
CA LEU A 69 6.79 12.87 2.06
C LEU A 69 6.55 14.40 2.05
N CYS A 70 7.61 15.19 1.98
CA CYS A 70 7.52 16.66 1.87
C CYS A 70 6.76 17.08 0.61
N THR A 71 6.96 16.36 -0.50
CA THR A 71 6.28 16.63 -1.77
C THR A 71 4.80 16.30 -1.66
N TRP A 72 4.44 15.13 -1.11
CA TRP A 72 3.05 14.72 -0.91
C TRP A 72 2.28 15.61 0.06
N ASN A 73 2.97 16.23 1.02
CA ASN A 73 2.32 17.18 1.92
C ASN A 73 1.65 18.36 1.19
N LYS A 74 2.09 18.69 -0.03
CA LYS A 74 1.47 19.73 -0.87
C LYS A 74 0.13 19.28 -1.47
N TYR A 75 -0.08 17.98 -1.63
CA TYR A 75 -1.22 17.39 -2.34
C TYR A 75 -2.18 16.62 -1.43
N ILE A 76 -1.86 16.51 -0.14
CA ILE A 76 -2.62 15.69 0.81
C ILE A 76 -4.09 16.11 1.00
N ASP A 77 -4.41 17.38 0.73
CA ASP A 77 -5.78 17.90 0.81
C ASP A 77 -6.55 17.84 -0.53
N ASN A 78 -5.92 17.34 -1.59
CA ASN A 78 -6.59 17.21 -2.88
C ASN A 78 -7.71 16.16 -2.75
N GLU A 79 -8.91 16.51 -3.22
CA GLU A 79 -10.09 15.62 -3.21
C GLU A 79 -9.87 14.28 -3.92
N ASN A 80 -8.90 14.22 -4.84
CA ASN A 80 -8.54 13.02 -5.59
C ASN A 80 -7.35 12.26 -4.99
N VAL A 81 -6.93 12.60 -3.77
CA VAL A 81 -5.84 11.95 -3.04
C VAL A 81 -6.36 11.42 -1.71
N LEU A 82 -6.21 10.11 -1.48
CA LEU A 82 -6.52 9.48 -0.20
C LEU A 82 -5.23 9.22 0.60
N PRO A 83 -4.92 10.02 1.63
CA PRO A 83 -3.85 9.69 2.56
C PRO A 83 -4.27 8.55 3.50
N ILE A 84 -3.51 7.46 3.46
CA ILE A 84 -3.66 6.33 4.36
C ILE A 84 -2.27 5.75 4.68
N THR A 85 -2.06 5.33 5.92
CA THR A 85 -0.79 4.73 6.36
C THR A 85 -0.93 3.22 6.56
N TYR A 86 0.20 2.53 6.53
CA TYR A 86 0.22 1.09 6.79
C TYR A 86 -0.23 0.79 8.22
N GLU A 87 0.17 1.63 9.16
CA GLU A 87 -0.12 1.52 10.58
C GLU A 87 -1.63 1.64 10.85
N GLU A 88 -2.31 2.62 10.24
CA GLU A 88 -3.77 2.77 10.32
C GLU A 88 -4.50 1.50 9.83
N ILE A 89 -4.11 0.98 8.66
CA ILE A 89 -4.72 -0.23 8.08
C ILE A 89 -4.42 -1.44 8.95
N LYS A 90 -3.22 -1.50 9.55
CA LYS A 90 -2.80 -2.61 10.38
C LYS A 90 -3.53 -2.66 11.72
N GLU A 91 -3.81 -1.49 12.32
CA GLU A 91 -4.60 -1.39 13.55
C GLU A 91 -6.08 -1.74 13.31
N ASN A 92 -6.68 -1.23 12.23
CA ASN A 92 -8.07 -1.54 11.90
C ASN A 92 -8.29 -1.64 10.39
N SER A 93 -8.16 -2.87 9.87
CA SER A 93 -8.27 -3.13 8.44
C SER A 93 -9.68 -2.90 7.89
N ALA A 94 -10.73 -3.15 8.68
CA ALA A 94 -12.10 -2.89 8.27
C ALA A 94 -12.37 -1.38 8.12
N LEU A 95 -11.86 -0.58 9.06
CA LEU A 95 -11.94 0.88 8.97
C LEU A 95 -11.12 1.42 7.78
N GLY A 96 -9.94 0.86 7.53
CA GLY A 96 -9.14 1.17 6.35
C GLY A 96 -9.89 0.87 5.05
N ALA A 97 -10.51 -0.31 4.95
CA ALA A 97 -11.35 -0.70 3.81
C ALA A 97 -12.56 0.24 3.64
N LYS A 98 -13.19 0.65 4.73
CA LYS A 98 -14.30 1.62 4.72
C LYS A 98 -13.86 3.00 4.25
N LYS A 99 -12.70 3.48 4.67
CA LYS A 99 -12.10 4.76 4.23
C LYS A 99 -11.85 4.74 2.72
N ILE A 100 -11.29 3.63 2.21
CA ILE A 100 -11.09 3.41 0.77
C ILE A 100 -12.42 3.36 0.01
N SER A 101 -13.40 2.59 0.51
CA SER A 101 -14.73 2.48 -0.09
C SER A 101 -15.43 3.84 -0.20
N THR A 102 -15.36 4.64 0.86
CA THR A 102 -15.94 5.99 0.90
C THR A 102 -15.29 6.91 -0.14
N PHE A 103 -13.96 6.86 -0.25
CA PHE A 103 -13.21 7.67 -1.22
C PHE A 103 -13.58 7.33 -2.67
N PHE A 104 -13.85 6.06 -2.97
CA PHE A 104 -14.31 5.61 -4.28
C PHE A 104 -15.83 5.66 -4.46
N GLU A 105 -16.58 6.16 -3.48
CA GLU A 105 -18.05 6.21 -3.50
C GLU A 105 -18.68 4.84 -3.75
N LEU A 106 -18.08 3.78 -3.20
CA LEU A 106 -18.58 2.42 -3.29
C LEU A 106 -19.60 2.17 -2.18
N ASN A 107 -20.75 1.62 -2.56
CA ASN A 107 -21.83 1.22 -1.65
C ASN A 107 -21.60 -0.23 -1.17
N LEU A 108 -20.75 -0.39 -0.16
CA LEU A 108 -20.47 -1.66 0.50
C LEU A 108 -21.10 -1.71 1.89
N ASN A 109 -21.41 -2.91 2.38
CA ASN A 109 -21.97 -3.12 3.71
C ASN A 109 -20.89 -3.56 4.72
N GLU A 110 -21.26 -3.70 5.99
CA GLU A 110 -20.32 -4.08 7.06
C GLU A 110 -19.74 -5.48 6.88
N GLU A 111 -20.53 -6.42 6.34
CA GLU A 111 -20.09 -7.78 6.04
C GLU A 111 -19.01 -7.81 4.96
N ASP A 112 -19.11 -6.93 3.95
CA ASP A 112 -18.08 -6.76 2.92
C ASP A 112 -16.76 -6.27 3.54
N PHE A 113 -16.81 -5.29 4.44
CA PHE A 113 -15.60 -4.76 5.10
C PHE A 113 -14.94 -5.81 5.99
N GLN A 114 -15.73 -6.55 6.75
CA GLN A 114 -15.24 -7.63 7.59
C GLN A 114 -14.60 -8.75 6.75
N GLY A 115 -15.27 -9.16 5.66
CA GLY A 115 -14.75 -10.16 4.73
C GLY A 115 -13.48 -9.72 3.99
N VAL A 116 -13.33 -8.42 3.70
CA VAL A 116 -12.06 -7.87 3.18
C VAL A 116 -10.98 -7.94 4.26
N ALA A 117 -11.26 -7.45 5.47
CA ALA A 117 -10.31 -7.41 6.57
C ALA A 117 -9.75 -8.81 6.90
N GLU A 118 -10.60 -9.83 6.93
CA GLU A 118 -10.22 -11.22 7.17
C GLU A 118 -9.31 -11.78 6.07
N ARG A 119 -9.67 -11.54 4.80
CA ARG A 119 -8.90 -12.00 3.64
C ARG A 119 -7.58 -11.25 3.44
N SER A 120 -7.50 -10.00 3.89
CA SER A 120 -6.30 -9.17 3.84
C SER A 120 -5.39 -9.33 5.06
N THR A 121 -5.68 -10.27 5.97
CA THR A 121 -4.76 -10.55 7.08
C THR A 121 -3.42 -11.06 6.55
N PHE A 122 -2.34 -10.68 7.25
CA PHE A 122 -0.98 -11.07 6.83
C PHE A 122 -0.82 -12.59 6.72
N LYS A 123 -1.44 -13.36 7.62
CA LYS A 123 -1.42 -14.83 7.58
C LYS A 123 -2.04 -15.34 6.29
N VAL A 124 -3.27 -14.92 5.98
CA VAL A 124 -3.98 -15.36 4.77
C VAL A 124 -3.24 -14.94 3.50
N MET A 125 -2.73 -13.71 3.45
CA MET A 125 -1.96 -13.23 2.30
C MET A 125 -0.64 -13.98 2.14
N LYS A 126 0.07 -14.28 3.24
CA LYS A 126 1.33 -15.04 3.23
C LYS A 126 1.12 -16.48 2.81
N GLU A 127 0.06 -17.13 3.25
CA GLU A 127 -0.28 -18.50 2.81
C GLU A 127 -0.56 -18.54 1.29
N LYS A 128 -1.18 -17.49 0.74
CA LYS A 128 -1.44 -17.34 -0.69
C LYS A 128 -0.26 -16.78 -1.49
N SER A 129 0.84 -16.38 -0.86
CA SER A 129 1.91 -15.66 -1.54
C SER A 129 2.62 -16.53 -2.57
N LYS A 130 2.78 -17.83 -2.29
CA LYS A 130 3.38 -18.79 -3.23
C LYS A 130 2.54 -18.94 -4.51
N THR A 131 1.23 -18.94 -4.39
CA THR A 131 0.31 -19.04 -5.55
C THR A 131 0.27 -17.75 -6.36
N THR A 132 0.38 -16.60 -5.70
CA THR A 132 0.22 -15.28 -6.35
C THR A 132 1.52 -14.68 -6.88
N HIS A 133 2.66 -14.99 -6.25
CA HIS A 133 3.96 -14.39 -6.54
C HIS A 133 5.07 -15.43 -6.75
N GLY A 134 4.71 -16.72 -6.86
CA GLY A 134 5.66 -17.81 -7.06
C GLY A 134 6.67 -17.93 -5.91
N GLU A 135 7.91 -18.33 -6.24
CA GLU A 135 9.01 -18.49 -5.28
C GLU A 135 9.38 -17.18 -4.57
N ALA A 136 9.12 -16.02 -5.20
CA ALA A 136 9.36 -14.71 -4.60
C ALA A 136 8.39 -14.39 -3.44
N GLY A 137 7.26 -15.10 -3.34
CA GLY A 137 6.25 -14.86 -2.31
C GLY A 137 6.76 -15.01 -0.88
N GLU A 138 7.77 -15.86 -0.66
CA GLU A 138 8.36 -16.07 0.67
C GLU A 138 9.26 -14.89 1.09
N ALA A 139 9.96 -14.28 0.14
CA ALA A 139 10.80 -13.09 0.37
C ALA A 139 9.97 -11.80 0.52
N LEU A 140 8.87 -11.68 -0.24
CA LEU A 140 7.99 -10.51 -0.21
C LEU A 140 7.21 -10.42 1.12
N PHE A 141 6.74 -11.55 1.65
CA PHE A 141 5.92 -11.61 2.87
C PHE A 141 6.75 -11.99 4.12
N ARG A 142 7.57 -11.05 4.58
CA ARG A 142 8.56 -11.29 5.66
C ARG A 142 7.94 -11.40 7.06
N LYS A 143 7.64 -10.26 7.72
CA LYS A 143 7.13 -10.19 9.11
C LYS A 143 5.71 -9.60 9.23
N GLY A 144 5.37 -8.61 8.40
CA GLY A 144 4.02 -8.02 8.38
C GLY A 144 3.59 -7.32 9.68
N GLY A 145 4.56 -6.77 10.42
CA GLY A 145 4.33 -6.05 11.68
C GLY A 145 4.96 -4.65 11.66
N VAL A 146 4.46 -3.77 12.52
CA VAL A 146 4.98 -2.43 12.77
C VAL A 146 6.11 -2.51 13.80
N SER A 147 7.04 -1.56 13.77
CA SER A 147 8.16 -1.43 14.75
C SER A 147 9.36 -2.35 14.57
N ASP A 148 9.49 -3.09 13.46
CA ASP A 148 10.67 -3.93 13.22
C ASP A 148 11.98 -3.13 13.18
N TRP A 149 11.89 -1.84 12.84
CA TRP A 149 13.00 -0.87 12.85
C TRP A 149 13.70 -0.79 14.21
N LYS A 150 12.99 -1.02 15.32
CA LYS A 150 13.56 -1.01 16.68
C LYS A 150 14.65 -2.06 16.88
N THR A 151 14.64 -3.12 16.07
CA THR A 151 15.65 -4.19 16.12
C THR A 151 16.88 -3.90 15.25
N LEU A 152 16.77 -2.91 14.35
CA LEU A 152 17.78 -2.61 13.33
C LEU A 152 18.50 -1.28 13.60
N PHE A 153 17.81 -0.32 14.21
CA PHE A 153 18.36 1.02 14.44
C PHE A 153 19.21 1.06 15.70
N SER A 154 20.39 1.67 15.58
CA SER A 154 21.19 2.08 16.73
C SER A 154 20.58 3.33 17.39
N GLU A 155 21.01 3.65 18.61
CA GLU A 155 20.58 4.89 19.28
C GLU A 155 20.96 6.14 18.47
N ALA A 156 22.12 6.13 17.81
CA ALA A 156 22.55 7.23 16.95
C ALA A 156 21.62 7.39 15.74
N ASN A 157 21.25 6.29 15.08
CA ASN A 157 20.32 6.32 13.95
C ASN A 157 18.93 6.83 14.36
N ASN A 158 18.46 6.45 15.56
CA ASN A 158 17.18 6.94 16.09
C ASN A 158 17.22 8.46 16.30
N LYS A 159 18.29 8.99 16.91
CA LYS A 159 18.46 10.44 17.11
C LYS A 159 18.53 11.21 15.80
N GLU A 160 19.20 10.65 14.79
CA GLU A 160 19.26 11.26 13.46
C GLU A 160 17.88 11.30 12.81
N MET A 161 17.13 10.19 12.85
CA MET A 161 15.77 10.13 12.31
C MET A 161 14.82 11.08 13.05
N ASP A 162 14.89 11.15 14.39
CA ASP A 162 14.11 12.09 15.19
C ASP A 162 14.39 13.55 14.76
N THR A 163 15.66 13.88 14.53
CA THR A 163 16.08 15.21 14.08
C THR A 163 15.52 15.52 12.69
N VAL A 164 15.69 14.60 11.74
CA VAL A 164 15.21 14.78 10.36
C VAL A 164 13.69 14.90 10.31
N PHE A 165 12.96 14.07 11.06
CA PHE A 165 11.50 14.16 11.13
C PHE A 165 11.08 15.51 11.71
N LYS A 166 11.71 15.92 12.81
CA LYS A 166 11.44 17.19 13.47
C LYS A 166 11.64 18.38 12.52
N GLU A 167 12.77 18.44 11.83
CA GLU A 167 13.11 19.56 10.97
C GLU A 167 12.26 19.62 9.68
N ARG A 168 11.84 18.46 9.15
CA ARG A 168 11.27 18.38 7.80
C ARG A 168 9.78 18.11 7.76
N LEU A 169 9.23 17.45 8.77
CA LEU A 169 7.86 16.93 8.76
C LEU A 169 7.03 17.35 9.98
N GLU A 170 7.65 17.79 11.08
CA GLU A 170 6.90 18.32 12.23
C GLU A 170 6.02 19.53 11.82
N GLY A 171 4.80 19.56 12.34
CA GLY A 171 3.82 20.60 12.00
C GLY A 171 3.15 20.44 10.63
N THR A 172 3.64 19.54 9.76
CA THR A 172 3.01 19.26 8.47
C THR A 172 1.81 18.31 8.59
N LYS A 173 0.94 18.27 7.58
CA LYS A 173 -0.22 17.37 7.57
C LYS A 173 0.22 15.92 7.39
N VAL A 174 1.22 15.68 6.53
CA VAL A 174 1.83 14.35 6.38
C VAL A 174 2.52 13.90 7.68
N GLY A 175 3.21 14.80 8.39
CA GLY A 175 3.81 14.49 9.69
C GLY A 175 2.76 14.04 10.73
N LYS A 176 1.61 14.72 10.78
CA LYS A 176 0.47 14.33 11.63
C LYS A 176 -0.10 12.96 11.23
N LEU A 177 -0.23 12.71 9.92
CA LEU A 177 -0.73 11.44 9.38
C LEU A 177 0.18 10.26 9.76
N ILE A 178 1.50 10.44 9.67
CA ILE A 178 2.49 9.41 10.04
C ILE A 178 2.41 9.08 11.53
N ASN A 179 1.97 10.02 12.37
CA ASN A 179 1.86 9.86 13.82
C ASN A 179 3.16 9.32 14.44
N TYR A 180 4.26 10.03 14.14
CA TYR A 180 5.62 9.62 14.48
C TYR A 180 5.82 9.37 15.98
N ASP A 181 5.23 10.19 16.84
CA ASP A 181 5.35 10.03 18.30
C ASP A 181 4.77 8.70 18.80
N HIS A 182 3.74 8.17 18.13
CA HIS A 182 3.10 6.90 18.50
C HIS A 182 3.81 5.68 17.90
N TYR A 183 4.21 5.73 16.63
CA TYR A 183 4.75 4.56 15.91
C TYR A 183 6.28 4.50 15.82
N CYS A 184 6.94 5.66 15.86
CA CYS A 184 8.36 5.78 15.48
C CYS A 184 9.25 6.29 16.63
N LYS A 185 8.67 6.72 17.75
CA LYS A 185 9.43 7.10 18.93
C LYS A 185 9.69 5.87 19.81
N ALA A 186 10.95 5.71 20.23
CA ALA A 186 11.40 4.65 21.13
C ALA A 186 11.32 5.12 22.59
#